data_AF-A0A958QUX0-F1
#
_entry.id   AF-A0A958QUX0-F1
#
_cell.length_a   1.000
_cell.length_b   1.000
_cell.length_c   1.000
_cell.angle_alpha   90.00
_cell.angle_beta   90.00
_cell.angle_gamma   90.00
#
_symmetry.space_group_name_H-M   'P 1'
#
loop_
_entity.id
_entity.type
_entity.pdbx_description
1 polymer ?
#
loop_
_entity_poly.entity_id
_entity_poly.type
_entity_poly.pdbx_seq_one_letter_code
_entity_poly.pdbx_strand_id
1 'polypeptide(L)'
;MRRFLGLAILMIGVLLGVKIVFDYYSFHVAPIEYKFQTLWAKDMEVLEKEHKLPKNWDEISEIKYTLPTDNVKKWLKSITAPVVLKKSGSHRLDITITDWEENNKTGIVVQYQLIDKTSGDLVSEFGRTFIFDKAKTR
;
A
#
# COMPACT_ATOMS: atom_id res chain seq x y z
N MET A 1 42.80 3.14 -19.90
CA MET A 1 41.45 3.73 -19.69
C MET A 1 40.29 2.77 -20.01
N ARG A 2 40.21 2.18 -21.23
CA ARG A 2 39.11 1.25 -21.61
C ARG A 2 38.90 0.03 -20.70
N ARG A 3 39.98 -0.61 -20.21
CA ARG A 3 39.91 -1.77 -19.30
C ARG A 3 39.31 -1.43 -17.93
N PHE A 4 39.60 -0.23 -17.40
CA PHE A 4 39.03 0.25 -16.14
C PHE A 4 37.53 0.55 -16.27
N LEU A 5 37.10 1.09 -17.42
CA LEU A 5 35.69 1.35 -17.69
C LEU A 5 34.87 0.05 -17.75
N GLY A 6 35.39 -0.99 -18.41
CA GLY A 6 34.73 -2.30 -18.46
C GLY A 6 34.55 -2.94 -17.07
N LEU A 7 35.57 -2.87 -16.22
CA LEU A 7 35.49 -3.34 -14.83
C LEU A 7 34.48 -2.54 -13.99
N ALA A 8 34.43 -1.21 -14.16
CA ALA A 8 33.47 -0.36 -13.46
C ALA A 8 32.02 -0.70 -13.83
N ILE A 9 31.73 -0.89 -15.12
CA ILE A 9 30.39 -1.29 -15.60
C ILE A 9 30.00 -2.66 -15.03
N LEU A 10 30.93 -3.61 -15.01
CA LEU A 10 30.68 -4.94 -14.45
C LEU A 10 30.40 -4.86 -12.94
N MET A 11 31.16 -4.07 -12.18
CA MET A 11 30.91 -3.87 -10.74
C MET A 11 29.55 -3.24 -10.49
N ILE A 12 29.16 -2.22 -11.25
CA ILE A 12 27.83 -1.60 -11.15
C ILE A 12 26.74 -2.64 -11.44
N GLY A 13 26.91 -3.45 -12.49
CA GLY A 13 25.98 -4.52 -12.83
C GLY A 13 25.82 -5.55 -11.70
N VAL A 14 26.93 -5.98 -11.09
CA VAL A 14 26.90 -6.91 -9.95
C VAL A 14 26.21 -6.28 -8.73
N LEU A 15 26.52 -5.04 -8.39
CA LEU A 15 25.90 -4.34 -7.26
C LEU A 15 24.38 -4.18 -7.46
N LEU A 16 23.94 -3.85 -8.67
CA LEU A 16 22.53 -3.79 -9.01
C LEU A 16 21.86 -5.18 -8.90
N GLY A 17 22.52 -6.23 -9.39
CA GLY A 17 22.02 -7.60 -9.27
C GLY A 17 21.85 -8.06 -7.83
N VAL A 18 22.87 -7.82 -6.98
CA VAL A 18 22.81 -8.12 -5.55
C VAL A 18 21.66 -7.37 -4.88
N LYS A 19 21.50 -6.08 -5.18
CA LYS A 19 20.40 -5.28 -4.65
C LYS A 19 19.03 -5.87 -5.03
N ILE A 20 18.83 -6.22 -6.30
CA ILE A 20 17.55 -6.79 -6.78
C ILE A 20 17.22 -8.09 -6.06
N VAL A 21 18.20 -8.99 -5.92
CA VAL A 21 18.01 -10.27 -5.21
C VAL A 21 17.71 -10.04 -3.73
N PHE A 22 18.43 -9.11 -3.09
CA PHE A 22 18.22 -8.76 -1.70
C PHE A 22 16.85 -8.14 -1.46
N ASP A 23 16.41 -7.20 -2.30
CA ASP A 23 15.10 -6.55 -2.22
C ASP A 23 13.98 -7.59 -2.41
N TYR A 24 14.14 -8.48 -3.39
CA TYR A 24 13.20 -9.59 -3.62
C TYR A 24 13.10 -10.50 -2.40
N TYR A 25 14.23 -10.96 -1.86
CA TYR A 25 14.25 -11.86 -0.70
C TYR A 25 13.67 -11.18 0.55
N SER A 26 14.11 -9.95 0.83
CA SER A 26 13.64 -9.17 1.98
C SER A 26 12.13 -8.97 1.93
N PHE A 27 11.56 -8.68 0.75
CA PHE A 27 10.12 -8.57 0.59
C PHE A 27 9.40 -9.88 0.86
N HIS A 28 9.91 -11.03 0.40
CA HIS A 28 9.23 -12.33 0.58
C HIS A 28 9.26 -12.83 2.03
N VAL A 29 10.29 -12.51 2.80
CA VAL A 29 10.42 -12.88 4.21
C VAL A 29 9.77 -11.85 5.14
N ALA A 30 9.49 -10.64 4.66
CA ALA A 30 8.91 -9.58 5.46
C ALA A 30 7.55 -9.98 6.09
N PRO A 31 7.25 -9.41 7.28
CA PRO A 31 5.93 -9.50 7.88
C PRO A 31 4.82 -9.02 6.94
N ILE A 32 3.62 -9.58 7.11
CA ILE A 32 2.49 -9.30 6.22
C ILE A 32 2.10 -7.82 6.22
N GLU A 33 2.18 -7.16 7.37
CA GLU A 33 1.90 -5.73 7.54
C GLU A 33 2.80 -4.86 6.66
N TYR A 34 4.08 -5.21 6.54
CA TYR A 34 5.02 -4.48 5.69
C TYR A 34 4.75 -4.73 4.21
N LYS A 35 4.48 -5.99 3.84
CA LYS A 35 4.10 -6.35 2.46
C LYS A 35 2.84 -5.61 2.04
N PHE A 36 1.82 -5.60 2.90
CA PHE A 36 0.57 -4.90 2.67
C PHE A 36 0.77 -3.40 2.53
N GLN A 37 1.45 -2.73 3.46
CA GLN A 37 1.75 -1.30 3.36
C GLN A 37 2.46 -0.94 2.04
N THR A 38 3.43 -1.76 1.63
CA THR A 38 4.20 -1.55 0.39
C THR A 38 3.33 -1.70 -0.85
N LEU A 39 2.55 -2.78 -0.94
CA LEU A 39 1.66 -3.02 -2.08
C LEU A 39 0.52 -2.00 -2.13
N TRP A 40 0.00 -1.61 -0.96
CA TRP A 40 -1.04 -0.59 -0.86
C TRP A 40 -0.53 0.77 -1.36
N ALA A 41 0.66 1.21 -0.94
CA ALA A 41 1.28 2.44 -1.43
C ALA A 41 1.50 2.43 -2.93
N LYS A 42 2.03 1.31 -3.46
CA LYS A 42 2.25 1.14 -4.90
C LYS A 42 0.95 1.13 -5.69
N ASP A 43 -0.11 0.49 -5.18
CA ASP A 43 -1.43 0.49 -5.82
C ASP A 43 -1.98 1.91 -5.89
N MET A 44 -1.94 2.69 -4.81
CA MET A 44 -2.39 4.09 -4.84
C MET A 44 -1.59 4.95 -5.82
N GLU A 45 -0.27 4.78 -5.89
CA GLU A 45 0.58 5.49 -6.88
C GLU A 45 0.17 5.15 -8.32
N VAL A 46 -0.12 3.89 -8.62
CA VAL A 46 -0.59 3.46 -9.94
C VAL A 46 -1.95 4.08 -10.25
N LEU A 47 -2.88 4.07 -9.30
CA LEU A 47 -4.21 4.66 -9.51
C LEU A 47 -4.16 6.17 -9.73
N GLU A 48 -3.28 6.86 -9.01
CA GLU A 48 -3.05 8.29 -9.19
C GLU A 48 -2.48 8.58 -10.58
N LYS A 49 -1.42 7.86 -10.97
CA LYS A 49 -0.79 7.99 -12.28
C LYS A 49 -1.74 7.67 -13.43
N GLU A 50 -2.64 6.72 -13.25
CA GLU A 50 -3.63 6.32 -14.25
C GLU A 50 -4.92 7.15 -14.19
N HIS A 51 -5.00 8.15 -13.31
CA HIS A 51 -6.20 8.98 -13.08
C HIS A 51 -7.47 8.16 -12.79
N LYS A 52 -7.31 7.04 -12.06
CA LYS A 52 -8.39 6.12 -11.68
C LYS A 52 -8.95 6.41 -10.28
N LEU A 53 -8.37 7.36 -9.56
CA LEU A 53 -8.89 7.81 -8.28
C LEU A 53 -10.17 8.64 -8.49
N PRO A 54 -11.10 8.64 -7.52
CA PRO A 54 -12.31 9.46 -7.60
C PRO A 54 -12.00 10.93 -7.84
N LYS A 55 -12.94 11.64 -8.46
CA LYS A 55 -12.93 13.10 -8.48
C LYS A 55 -12.91 13.61 -7.03
N ASN A 56 -12.12 14.66 -6.76
CA ASN A 56 -11.92 15.26 -5.43
C ASN A 56 -11.01 14.46 -4.47
N TRP A 57 -10.27 13.47 -4.95
CA TRP A 57 -9.29 12.74 -4.12
C TRP A 57 -8.21 13.66 -3.52
N ASP A 58 -7.84 14.72 -4.23
CA ASP A 58 -6.89 15.75 -3.81
C ASP A 58 -7.48 16.73 -2.76
N GLU A 59 -8.77 16.65 -2.47
CA GLU A 59 -9.47 17.46 -1.48
C GLU A 59 -9.71 16.72 -0.16
N ILE A 60 -9.02 15.60 0.09
CA ILE A 60 -9.10 14.87 1.35
C ILE A 60 -8.32 15.62 2.44
N SER A 61 -9.00 15.99 3.53
CA SER A 61 -8.38 16.67 4.69
C SER A 61 -8.23 15.77 5.93
N GLU A 62 -8.97 14.67 5.96
CA GLU A 62 -9.10 13.82 7.12
C GLU A 62 -9.28 12.36 6.68
N ILE A 63 -8.70 11.43 7.44
CA ILE A 63 -8.90 10.00 7.27
C ILE A 63 -9.47 9.42 8.56
N LYS A 64 -10.52 8.60 8.43
CA LYS A 64 -11.09 7.84 9.53
C LYS A 64 -10.95 6.35 9.26
N TYR A 65 -10.44 5.61 10.24
CA TYR A 65 -10.26 4.17 10.12
C TYR A 65 -11.38 3.38 10.82
N THR A 66 -11.85 2.32 10.16
CA THR A 66 -12.73 1.30 10.73
C THR A 66 -12.04 -0.06 10.61
N LEU A 67 -11.74 -0.71 11.73
CA LEU A 67 -10.91 -1.92 11.80
C LEU A 67 -11.67 -3.03 12.51
N PRO A 68 -12.44 -3.86 11.78
CA PRO A 68 -13.31 -4.83 12.41
C PRO A 68 -12.56 -5.95 13.14
N THR A 69 -11.36 -6.31 12.67
CA THR A 69 -10.61 -7.48 13.17
C THR A 69 -9.44 -7.07 14.07
N ASP A 70 -9.10 -7.93 15.03
CA ASP A 70 -8.01 -7.64 15.98
C ASP A 70 -6.62 -7.71 15.35
N ASN A 71 -6.46 -8.51 14.28
CA ASN A 71 -5.23 -8.56 13.50
C ASN A 71 -4.92 -7.20 12.87
N VAL A 72 -5.89 -6.63 12.16
CA VAL A 72 -5.73 -5.32 11.51
C VAL A 72 -5.53 -4.20 12.53
N LYS A 73 -6.24 -4.22 13.68
CA LYS A 73 -6.02 -3.25 14.77
C LYS A 73 -4.57 -3.26 15.28
N LYS A 74 -3.94 -4.44 15.35
CA LYS A 74 -2.52 -4.55 15.75
C LYS A 74 -1.59 -3.96 14.70
N TRP A 75 -1.87 -4.19 13.42
CA TRP A 75 -1.05 -3.69 12.32
C TRP A 75 -1.11 -2.16 12.17
N LEU A 76 -2.24 -1.52 12.52
CA LEU A 76 -2.39 -0.08 12.30
C LEU A 76 -1.55 0.82 13.22
N LYS A 77 -0.87 0.25 14.21
CA LYS A 77 0.20 0.98 14.90
C LYS A 77 1.38 1.32 13.97
N SER A 78 1.53 0.60 12.86
CA SER A 78 2.65 0.75 11.91
C SER A 78 2.22 1.08 10.47
N ILE A 79 0.93 1.01 10.15
CA ILE A 79 0.40 1.24 8.80
C ILE A 79 -0.16 2.66 8.71
N THR A 80 0.21 3.38 7.66
CA THR A 80 -0.31 4.72 7.35
C THR A 80 -0.92 4.69 5.96
N ALA A 81 -2.14 5.20 5.79
CA ALA A 81 -2.74 5.25 4.46
C ALA A 81 -1.87 6.10 3.52
N PRO A 82 -1.55 5.60 2.31
CA PRO A 82 -0.73 6.30 1.32
C PRO A 82 -1.58 7.35 0.59
N VAL A 83 -2.09 8.33 1.36
CA VAL A 83 -2.96 9.42 0.88
C VAL A 83 -2.40 10.74 1.38
N VAL A 84 -2.24 11.70 0.46
CA VAL A 84 -1.78 13.04 0.82
C VAL A 84 -2.95 13.86 1.35
N LEU A 85 -2.81 14.37 2.57
CA LEU A 85 -3.83 15.21 3.19
C LEU A 85 -3.65 16.68 2.83
N LYS A 86 -4.75 17.35 2.48
CA LYS A 86 -4.83 18.78 2.25
C LYS A 86 -5.50 19.47 3.44
N LYS A 87 -4.80 20.39 4.11
CA LYS A 87 -5.30 21.08 5.33
C LYS A 87 -6.68 21.73 5.16
N SER A 88 -6.98 22.24 3.96
CA SER A 88 -8.24 22.91 3.61
C SER A 88 -9.15 22.05 2.73
N GLY A 89 -8.92 20.73 2.67
CA GLY A 89 -9.72 19.82 1.85
C GLY A 89 -11.16 19.72 2.34
N SER A 90 -12.11 19.65 1.41
CA SER A 90 -13.55 19.56 1.69
C SER A 90 -14.06 18.15 1.96
N HIS A 91 -13.22 17.11 1.82
CA HIS A 91 -13.63 15.72 1.94
C HIS A 91 -12.95 15.00 3.12
N ARG A 92 -13.64 13.98 3.64
CA ARG A 92 -13.12 12.98 4.58
C ARG A 92 -13.07 11.63 3.88
N LEU A 93 -12.01 10.87 4.09
CA LEU A 93 -11.88 9.51 3.59
C LEU A 93 -12.09 8.51 4.72
N ASP A 94 -13.18 7.75 4.67
CA ASP A 94 -13.43 6.65 5.58
C ASP A 94 -12.83 5.37 4.98
N ILE A 95 -11.90 4.75 5.70
CA ILE A 95 -11.16 3.56 5.26
C ILE A 95 -11.51 2.40 6.18
N THR A 96 -12.12 1.36 5.61
CA THR A 96 -12.36 0.09 6.31
C THR A 96 -11.34 -0.94 5.87
N ILE A 97 -10.62 -1.54 6.81
CA ILE A 97 -9.64 -2.60 6.52
C ILE A 97 -10.05 -3.86 7.27
N THR A 98 -10.24 -4.95 6.54
CA THR A 98 -10.61 -6.26 7.08
C THR A 98 -9.69 -7.31 6.51
N ASP A 99 -9.24 -8.24 7.34
CA ASP A 99 -8.50 -9.43 6.92
C ASP A 99 -9.36 -10.69 7.03
N TRP A 100 -8.99 -11.71 6.24
CA TRP A 100 -9.47 -13.07 6.41
C TRP A 100 -8.34 -14.05 6.08
N GLU A 101 -8.45 -15.27 6.59
CA GLU A 101 -7.52 -16.34 6.29
C GLU A 101 -8.23 -17.50 5.62
N GLU A 102 -7.65 -18.01 4.53
CA GLU A 102 -8.20 -19.13 3.78
C GLU A 102 -7.08 -19.88 3.06
N ASN A 103 -7.04 -21.22 3.14
CA ASN A 103 -6.12 -22.07 2.36
C ASN A 103 -4.64 -21.65 2.40
N ASN A 104 -4.09 -21.37 3.59
CA ASN A 104 -2.73 -20.83 3.79
C ASN A 104 -2.47 -19.48 3.12
N LYS A 105 -3.51 -18.71 2.86
CA LYS A 105 -3.43 -17.34 2.39
C LYS A 105 -4.08 -16.42 3.41
N THR A 106 -3.59 -15.18 3.44
CA THR A 106 -4.25 -14.08 4.12
C THR A 106 -4.72 -13.11 3.07
N GLY A 107 -6.03 -12.86 3.05
CA GLY A 107 -6.63 -11.81 2.25
C GLY A 107 -6.81 -10.55 3.08
N ILE A 108 -6.63 -9.39 2.48
CA ILE A 108 -6.90 -8.09 3.07
C ILE A 108 -7.78 -7.30 2.09
N VAL A 109 -8.95 -6.86 2.54
CA VAL A 109 -9.81 -5.93 1.80
C VAL A 109 -9.66 -4.55 2.41
N VAL A 110 -9.48 -3.55 1.55
CA VAL A 110 -9.53 -2.13 1.90
C VAL A 110 -10.71 -1.50 1.16
N GLN A 111 -11.68 -0.97 1.89
CA GLN A 111 -12.80 -0.23 1.34
C GLN A 111 -12.63 1.25 1.64
N TYR A 112 -12.90 2.09 0.65
CA TYR A 112 -12.78 3.54 0.71
C TYR A 112 -14.15 4.14 0.50
N GLN A 113 -14.51 5.08 1.35
CA GLN A 113 -15.71 5.90 1.22
C GLN A 113 -15.29 7.37 1.31
N LEU A 114 -15.47 8.10 0.21
CA LEU A 114 -15.17 9.52 0.13
C LEU A 114 -16.43 10.31 0.50
N ILE A 115 -16.37 11.04 1.61
CA ILE A 115 -17.51 11.75 2.20
C ILE A 115 -17.30 13.26 2.04
N ASP A 116 -18.30 13.97 1.51
CA ASP A 116 -18.33 15.44 1.54
C ASP A 116 -18.54 15.90 2.98
N LYS A 117 -17.65 16.76 3.51
CA LYS A 117 -17.71 17.18 4.92
C LYS A 117 -18.82 18.20 5.20
N THR A 118 -19.34 18.85 4.16
CA THR A 118 -20.38 19.88 4.29
C THR A 118 -21.77 19.25 4.31
N SER A 119 -22.06 18.37 3.35
CA SER A 119 -23.36 17.69 3.27
C SER A 119 -23.41 16.40 4.08
N GLY A 120 -22.26 15.74 4.28
CA GLY A 120 -22.18 14.42 4.89
C GLY A 120 -22.46 13.27 3.91
N ASP A 121 -22.62 13.57 2.62
CA ASP A 121 -22.99 12.57 1.61
C ASP A 121 -21.78 11.76 1.14
N LEU A 122 -22.05 10.50 0.77
CA LEU A 122 -21.10 9.66 0.06
C LEU A 122 -20.94 10.16 -1.39
N VAL A 123 -19.75 10.64 -1.72
CA VAL A 123 -19.39 11.11 -3.06
C VAL A 123 -18.93 9.97 -3.94
N SER A 124 -18.14 9.04 -3.38
CA SER A 124 -17.58 7.92 -4.12
C SER A 124 -17.18 6.78 -3.20
N GLU A 125 -17.21 5.56 -3.71
CA GLU A 125 -16.72 4.38 -3.03
C GLU A 125 -15.90 3.48 -3.97
N PHE A 126 -14.90 2.80 -3.41
CA PHE A 126 -14.21 1.72 -4.12
C PHE A 126 -13.53 0.78 -3.14
N GLY A 127 -13.13 -0.39 -3.63
CA GLY A 127 -12.45 -1.42 -2.84
C GLY A 127 -11.18 -1.93 -3.50
N ARG A 128 -10.24 -2.41 -2.69
CA ARG A 128 -9.03 -3.13 -3.11
C ARG A 128 -8.88 -4.41 -2.31
N THR A 129 -8.36 -5.43 -2.98
CA THR A 129 -8.14 -6.74 -2.40
C THR A 129 -6.69 -7.13 -2.60
N PHE A 130 -6.02 -7.50 -1.51
CA PHE A 130 -4.64 -7.97 -1.50
C PHE A 130 -4.60 -9.40 -0.96
N ILE A 131 -3.93 -10.30 -1.67
CA ILE A 131 -3.81 -11.70 -1.28
C ILE A 131 -2.33 -12.02 -1.05
N PHE A 132 -2.03 -12.57 0.12
CA PHE A 132 -0.68 -12.94 0.53
C PHE A 132 -0.64 -14.44 0.83
N ASP A 133 0.36 -15.14 0.29
CA ASP A 133 0.65 -16.50 0.72
C ASP A 133 1.32 -16.47 2.10
N LYS A 134 0.87 -17.31 3.03
CA LYS A 134 1.61 -17.54 4.28
C LYS A 134 2.96 -18.16 3.94
N ALA A 135 4.01 -17.65 4.58
CA ALA A 135 5.32 -18.29 4.48
C ALA A 135 5.16 -19.76 4.92
N LYS A 136 5.58 -20.70 4.07
CA LYS A 136 5.66 -22.11 4.47
C LYS A 136 6.67 -22.19 5.60
N THR A 137 6.20 -22.28 6.85
CA THR A 137 7.04 -22.75 7.95
C THR A 137 7.41 -24.19 7.61
N ARG A 138 8.63 -24.38 7.12
CA ARG A 138 9.26 -25.70 6.97
C ARG A 138 9.67 -26.23 8.33
#